data_AF-A0A937WV78-F1
#
_entry.id   AF-A0A937WV78-F1
#
_cell.length_a   1.000
_cell.length_b   1.000
_cell.length_c   1.000
_cell.angle_alpha   90.00
_cell.angle_beta   90.00
_cell.angle_gamma   90.00
#
_symmetry.space_group_name_H-M   'P 1'
#
loop_
_entity.id
_entity.type
_entity.pdbx_description
1 polymer ?
#
loop_
_entity_poly.entity_id
_entity_poly.type
_entity_poly.pdbx_seq_one_letter_code
_entity_poly.pdbx_strand_id
1 'polypeptide(L)'
;MKVALIHDWITGTGPEEACLETLCQIFPDAVVYTLFIKSDRLSPTLTGMDIRSSGLEKWPGMPVLYRWYWPFFPAFIEHIDLRGYDLVISNTRYFAGGVLTQPETCHVCILHPTIMTLWYSPEQSQDDVLPGYPGLGFYLRLWSMVASHRVDYFLSGSEAVAGHIRKYYRRETQGCIDFSMPPQVSGTPLRSILETLFSTYRAQTPVS
;
A
#
# COMPACT_ATOMS: atom_id res chain seq x y z
N MET A 1 3.77 -16.66 11.98
CA MET A 1 3.07 -15.45 11.50
C MET A 1 3.13 -15.45 9.99
N LYS A 2 1.99 -15.58 9.31
CA LYS A 2 1.89 -15.47 7.86
C LYS A 2 1.74 -14.00 7.47
N VAL A 3 2.65 -13.49 6.65
CA VAL A 3 2.71 -12.08 6.25
C VAL A 3 2.38 -11.93 4.77
N ALA A 4 1.52 -10.97 4.44
CA ALA A 4 1.29 -10.52 3.07
C ALA A 4 1.78 -9.08 2.92
N LEU A 5 2.52 -8.81 1.86
CA LEU A 5 2.93 -7.47 1.46
C LEU A 5 2.09 -7.05 0.26
N ILE A 6 1.45 -5.89 0.31
CA ILE A 6 0.63 -5.38 -0.80
C ILE A 6 1.32 -4.16 -1.39
N HIS A 7 1.49 -4.12 -2.70
CA HIS A 7 2.13 -3.02 -3.41
C HIS A 7 1.33 -2.65 -4.66
N ASP A 8 1.17 -1.36 -4.94
CA ASP A 8 0.31 -0.91 -6.06
C ASP A 8 0.71 -1.52 -7.41
N TRP A 9 1.89 -1.17 -7.93
CA TRP A 9 2.47 -1.77 -9.13
C TRP A 9 3.98 -1.61 -9.12
N ILE A 10 4.69 -2.59 -9.68
CA ILE A 10 6.15 -2.63 -9.65
C ILE A 10 6.69 -1.95 -10.91
N THR A 11 7.33 -0.78 -10.76
CA THR A 11 7.98 -0.06 -11.88
C THR A 11 9.46 -0.41 -12.05
N GLY A 12 10.06 -1.07 -11.06
CA GLY A 12 11.47 -1.48 -11.05
C GLY A 12 12.42 -0.48 -10.36
N THR A 13 12.01 0.78 -10.21
CA THR A 13 12.79 1.81 -9.50
C THR A 13 11.87 2.85 -8.88
N GLY A 14 12.11 3.23 -7.63
CA GLY A 14 11.37 4.27 -6.95
C GLY A 14 11.53 4.21 -5.43
N PRO A 15 11.17 5.28 -4.71
CA PRO A 15 11.21 5.29 -3.25
C PRO A 15 10.25 4.25 -2.65
N GLU A 16 9.11 3.98 -3.31
CA GLU A 16 8.16 2.99 -2.80
C GLU A 16 8.62 1.55 -3.10
N GLU A 17 9.30 1.29 -4.23
CA GLU A 17 9.99 0.02 -4.47
C GLU A 17 11.11 -0.22 -3.46
N ALA A 18 11.89 0.81 -3.12
CA ALA A 18 12.93 0.68 -2.09
C ALA A 18 12.31 0.27 -0.74
N CYS A 19 11.19 0.89 -0.36
CA CYS A 19 10.43 0.48 0.82
C CYS A 19 9.94 -0.98 0.71
N LEU A 20 9.41 -1.39 -0.45
CA LEU A 20 8.98 -2.77 -0.67
C LEU A 20 10.15 -3.75 -0.52
N GLU A 21 11.31 -3.46 -1.11
CA GLU A 21 12.50 -4.31 -1.00
C GLU A 21 12.95 -4.45 0.45
N THR A 22 12.92 -3.36 1.19
CA THR A 22 13.21 -3.37 2.63
C THR A 22 12.21 -4.24 3.39
N LEU A 23 10.91 -4.17 3.08
CA LEU A 23 9.90 -5.05 3.68
C LEU A 23 10.14 -6.51 3.33
N CYS A 24 10.53 -6.81 2.08
CA CYS A 24 10.90 -8.16 1.64
C CYS A 24 12.15 -8.67 2.38
N GLN A 25 13.12 -7.82 2.68
CA GLN A 25 14.28 -8.20 3.51
C GLN A 25 13.90 -8.49 4.97
N ILE A 26 12.93 -7.75 5.52
CA ILE A 26 12.41 -7.98 6.87
C ILE A 26 11.59 -9.28 6.93
N PHE A 27 10.79 -9.54 5.90
CA PHE A 27 9.91 -10.71 5.79
C PHE A 27 10.20 -11.50 4.50
N PRO A 28 11.30 -12.27 4.44
CA PRO A 28 11.70 -13.00 3.23
C PRO A 28 10.70 -14.09 2.82
N ASP A 29 9.92 -14.62 3.76
CA ASP A 29 8.90 -15.64 3.50
C ASP A 29 7.51 -15.05 3.19
N ALA A 30 7.38 -13.72 3.05
CA ALA A 30 6.11 -13.07 2.76
C ALA A 30 5.68 -13.26 1.30
N VAL A 31 4.37 -13.31 1.08
CA VAL A 31 3.79 -13.24 -0.27
C VAL A 31 3.58 -11.78 -0.64
N VAL A 32 4.05 -11.38 -1.82
CA VAL A 32 3.89 -10.02 -2.35
C VAL A 32 2.73 -10.00 -3.33
N TYR A 33 1.69 -9.23 -3.04
CA TYR A 33 0.59 -8.98 -3.95
C TYR A 33 0.75 -7.63 -4.65
N THR A 34 0.48 -7.59 -5.95
CA THR A 34 0.51 -6.34 -6.71
C THR A 34 -0.55 -6.28 -7.80
N LEU A 35 -0.96 -5.08 -8.25
CA LEU A 35 -1.91 -4.99 -9.36
C LEU A 35 -1.29 -5.53 -10.64
N PHE A 36 -0.10 -5.06 -11.00
CA PHE A 36 0.65 -5.49 -12.17
C PHE A 36 2.14 -5.13 -12.04
N ILE A 37 2.96 -5.80 -12.83
CA ILE A 37 4.39 -5.51 -13.00
C ILE A 37 4.56 -4.73 -14.29
N LYS A 38 5.15 -3.53 -14.20
CA LYS A 38 5.46 -2.67 -15.35
C LYS A 38 6.89 -2.87 -15.85
N SER A 39 7.79 -3.29 -14.97
CA SER A 39 9.21 -3.48 -15.31
C SER A 39 9.47 -4.82 -15.98
N ASP A 40 10.34 -4.83 -17.00
CA ASP A 40 10.87 -6.06 -17.58
C ASP A 40 11.92 -6.73 -16.67
N ARG A 41 12.39 -6.02 -15.64
CA ARG A 41 13.39 -6.51 -14.68
C ARG A 41 12.98 -6.20 -13.26
N LEU A 42 12.90 -7.25 -12.45
CA LEU A 42 12.78 -7.14 -11.01
C LEU A 42 14.18 -7.01 -10.40
N SER A 43 14.26 -6.36 -9.24
CA SER A 43 15.50 -6.36 -8.47
C SER A 43 15.82 -7.76 -7.96
N PRO A 44 17.09 -8.04 -7.58
CA PRO A 44 17.45 -9.34 -7.01
C PRO A 44 16.61 -9.72 -5.80
N THR A 45 16.29 -8.74 -4.95
CA THR A 45 15.41 -8.91 -3.77
C THR A 45 14.04 -9.40 -4.19
N LEU A 46 13.40 -8.73 -5.16
CA LEU A 46 12.05 -9.08 -5.62
C LEU A 46 12.01 -10.39 -6.41
N THR A 47 13.09 -10.74 -7.11
CA THR A 47 13.17 -11.98 -7.89
C THR A 47 13.08 -13.23 -7.00
N GLY A 48 13.51 -13.13 -5.74
CA GLY A 48 13.43 -14.22 -4.76
C GLY A 48 12.09 -14.37 -4.04
N MET A 49 11.14 -13.45 -4.27
CA MET A 49 9.85 -13.42 -3.55
C MET A 49 8.75 -14.17 -4.31
N ASP A 50 7.75 -14.70 -3.60
CA ASP A 50 6.48 -15.14 -4.20
C ASP A 50 5.63 -13.90 -4.54
N ILE A 51 5.72 -13.43 -5.79
CA ILE A 51 4.96 -12.27 -6.28
C ILE A 51 3.71 -12.75 -7.04
N ARG A 52 2.55 -12.27 -6.60
CA ARG A 52 1.23 -12.55 -7.19
C ARG A 52 0.61 -11.28 -7.72
N SER A 53 0.47 -11.19 -9.04
CA SER A 53 -0.24 -10.07 -9.68
C SER A 53 -1.76 -10.30 -9.69
N SER A 54 -2.54 -9.23 -9.78
CA SER A 54 -4.02 -9.29 -9.85
C SER A 54 -4.56 -9.88 -11.16
N GLY A 55 -3.69 -10.27 -12.09
CA GLY A 55 -4.05 -10.74 -13.43
C GLY A 55 -4.35 -9.61 -14.44
N LEU A 56 -4.28 -8.34 -14.00
CA LEU A 56 -4.42 -7.17 -14.86
C LEU A 56 -3.42 -7.16 -16.03
N GLU A 57 -2.26 -7.79 -15.89
CA GLU A 57 -1.25 -7.93 -16.94
C GLU A 57 -1.79 -8.59 -18.22
N LYS A 58 -2.86 -9.39 -18.12
CA LYS A 58 -3.48 -10.08 -19.26
C LYS A 58 -4.47 -9.19 -20.03
N TRP A 59 -4.76 -7.99 -19.54
CA TRP A 59 -5.71 -7.08 -20.16
C TRP A 59 -5.09 -6.30 -21.33
N PRO A 60 -5.88 -5.97 -22.35
CA PRO A 60 -5.36 -5.34 -23.57
C PRO A 60 -4.69 -3.99 -23.25
N GLY A 61 -3.46 -3.83 -23.74
CA GLY A 61 -2.68 -2.60 -23.57
C GLY A 61 -1.98 -2.43 -22.21
N MET A 62 -2.08 -3.39 -21.30
CA MET A 62 -1.25 -3.38 -20.08
C MET A 62 0.21 -3.74 -20.40
N PRO A 63 1.20 -3.19 -19.68
CA PRO A 63 1.10 -2.16 -18.64
C PRO A 63 1.13 -0.72 -19.19
N VAL A 64 1.14 -0.52 -20.52
CA VAL A 64 1.30 0.80 -21.17
C VAL A 64 0.11 1.72 -20.91
N LEU A 65 -1.11 1.19 -21.00
CA LEU A 65 -2.37 1.91 -20.84
C LEU A 65 -2.96 1.79 -19.43
N TYR A 66 -2.17 1.41 -18.42
CA TYR A 66 -2.62 1.16 -17.04
C TYR A 66 -3.45 2.29 -16.44
N ARG A 67 -3.12 3.51 -16.85
CA ARG A 67 -3.76 4.76 -16.46
C ARG A 67 -5.26 4.79 -16.84
N TRP A 68 -5.66 4.17 -17.95
CA TRP A 68 -7.07 3.95 -18.34
C TRP A 68 -7.83 2.98 -17.43
N TYR A 69 -7.10 2.13 -16.70
CA TYR A 69 -7.69 1.12 -15.82
C TYR A 69 -7.83 1.59 -14.36
N TRP A 70 -7.41 2.82 -14.02
CA TRP A 70 -7.54 3.38 -12.66
C TRP A 70 -8.96 3.32 -12.07
N PRO A 71 -10.07 3.53 -12.82
CA PRO A 71 -11.41 3.35 -12.28
C PRO A 71 -11.67 1.94 -11.71
N PHE A 72 -10.98 0.93 -12.22
CA PHE A 72 -11.14 -0.47 -11.84
C PHE A 72 -10.16 -0.91 -10.75
N PHE A 73 -9.04 -0.21 -10.56
CA PHE A 73 -8.01 -0.59 -9.58
C PHE A 73 -8.54 -0.76 -8.14
N PRO A 74 -9.46 0.09 -7.64
CA PRO A 74 -10.15 -0.17 -6.37
C PRO A 74 -10.71 -1.59 -6.25
N ALA A 75 -11.43 -2.05 -7.28
CA ALA A 75 -12.05 -3.38 -7.28
C ALA A 75 -11.01 -4.51 -7.33
N PHE A 76 -9.93 -4.33 -8.11
CA PHE A 76 -8.85 -5.33 -8.18
C PHE A 76 -8.09 -5.47 -6.87
N ILE A 77 -7.82 -4.35 -6.16
CA ILE A 77 -7.22 -4.39 -4.83
C ILE A 77 -8.14 -5.11 -3.83
N GLU A 78 -9.43 -4.77 -3.82
CA GLU A 78 -10.39 -5.36 -2.88
C GLU A 78 -10.63 -6.86 -3.13
N HIS A 79 -10.36 -7.36 -4.36
CA HIS A 79 -10.47 -8.77 -4.71
C HIS A 79 -9.26 -9.62 -4.30
N ILE A 80 -8.18 -9.02 -3.80
CA ILE A 80 -7.03 -9.79 -3.34
C ILE A 80 -7.44 -10.63 -2.13
N ASP A 81 -7.32 -11.95 -2.24
CA ASP A 81 -7.66 -12.88 -1.17
C ASP A 81 -6.55 -12.91 -0.11
N LEU A 82 -6.84 -12.30 1.04
CA LEU A 82 -5.95 -12.22 2.19
C LEU A 82 -6.39 -13.11 3.35
N ARG A 83 -7.25 -14.11 3.10
CA ARG A 83 -7.65 -15.07 4.13
C ARG A 83 -6.46 -15.91 4.60
N GLY A 84 -6.36 -16.10 5.91
CA GLY A 84 -5.32 -16.92 6.53
C GLY A 84 -3.96 -16.22 6.69
N TYR A 85 -3.87 -14.92 6.44
CA TYR A 85 -2.73 -14.09 6.82
C TYR A 85 -2.95 -13.49 8.21
N ASP A 86 -1.89 -13.43 9.00
CA ASP A 86 -1.91 -12.85 10.35
C ASP A 86 -1.66 -11.34 10.29
N LEU A 87 -0.75 -10.92 9.40
CA LEU A 87 -0.30 -9.55 9.23
C LEU A 87 -0.30 -9.19 7.74
N VAL A 88 -0.97 -8.11 7.41
CA VAL A 88 -1.00 -7.51 6.07
C VAL A 88 -0.33 -6.15 6.14
N ILE A 89 0.70 -5.94 5.32
CA ILE A 89 1.40 -4.65 5.22
C ILE A 89 1.17 -4.10 3.83
N SER A 90 0.44 -2.98 3.72
CA SER A 90 0.20 -2.33 2.44
C SER A 90 1.13 -1.14 2.22
N ASN A 91 2.01 -1.27 1.25
CA ASN A 91 2.89 -0.23 0.75
C ASN A 91 2.17 0.59 -0.33
N THR A 92 1.60 1.73 0.06
CA THR A 92 0.54 2.40 -0.70
C THR A 92 0.98 3.73 -1.28
N ARG A 93 0.97 3.82 -2.60
CA ARG A 93 0.93 5.06 -3.37
C ARG A 93 -0.50 5.55 -3.56
N TYR A 94 -1.40 4.65 -3.96
CA TYR A 94 -2.76 5.01 -4.34
C TYR A 94 -3.82 4.02 -3.85
N PHE A 95 -3.61 2.71 -4.03
CA PHE A 95 -4.67 1.72 -3.90
C PHE A 95 -4.35 0.60 -2.90
N ALA A 96 -3.10 0.18 -2.73
CA ALA A 96 -2.72 -0.99 -1.91
C ALA A 96 -3.30 -0.96 -0.49
N GLY A 97 -3.48 0.22 0.10
CA GLY A 97 -4.07 0.41 1.44
C GLY A 97 -5.57 0.16 1.52
N GLY A 98 -6.23 -0.11 0.39
CA GLY A 98 -7.65 -0.41 0.30
C GLY A 98 -7.99 -1.89 0.25
N VAL A 99 -7.05 -2.80 0.51
CA VAL A 99 -7.33 -4.24 0.62
C VAL A 99 -8.40 -4.55 1.68
N LEU A 100 -9.04 -5.70 1.54
CA LEU A 100 -9.99 -6.23 2.51
C LEU A 100 -9.30 -7.28 3.38
N THR A 101 -9.27 -7.04 4.69
CA THR A 101 -8.74 -7.97 5.69
C THR A 101 -9.87 -8.55 6.54
N GLN A 102 -9.63 -9.72 7.13
CA GLN A 102 -10.53 -10.31 8.12
C GLN A 102 -10.32 -9.64 9.49
N PRO A 103 -11.31 -9.68 10.41
CA PRO A 103 -11.18 -9.10 11.74
C PRO A 103 -9.98 -9.61 12.57
N GLU A 104 -9.53 -10.83 12.31
CA GLU A 104 -8.36 -11.43 12.97
C GLU A 104 -7.01 -11.05 12.34
N THR A 105 -7.03 -10.38 11.18
CA THR A 105 -5.85 -10.00 10.40
C THR A 105 -5.50 -8.54 10.66
N CYS A 106 -4.32 -8.30 11.23
CA CYS A 106 -3.82 -6.95 11.46
C CYS A 106 -3.40 -6.31 10.12
N HIS A 107 -3.97 -5.15 9.80
CA HIS A 107 -3.62 -4.36 8.62
C HIS A 107 -2.83 -3.10 8.97
N VAL A 108 -1.56 -3.08 8.57
CA VAL A 108 -0.68 -1.91 8.67
C VAL A 108 -0.50 -1.27 7.29
N CYS A 109 -0.86 0.01 7.16
CA CYS A 109 -0.70 0.75 5.92
C CYS A 109 0.46 1.74 6.00
N ILE A 110 1.46 1.55 5.14
CA ILE A 110 2.52 2.50 4.88
C ILE A 110 2.08 3.41 3.74
N LEU A 111 1.80 4.67 4.05
CA LEU A 111 1.29 5.64 3.10
C LEU A 111 2.42 6.52 2.56
N HIS A 112 2.52 6.61 1.23
CA HIS A 112 3.49 7.46 0.53
C HIS A 112 2.89 8.80 0.10
N PRO A 113 3.71 9.85 -0.09
CA PRO A 113 3.24 11.19 -0.50
C PRO A 113 2.47 11.22 -1.80
N THR A 114 2.68 10.25 -2.67
CA THR A 114 2.07 10.14 -4.00
C THR A 114 0.54 10.24 -3.96
N ILE A 115 -0.11 9.68 -2.93
CA ILE A 115 -1.57 9.75 -2.72
C ILE A 115 -2.09 11.19 -2.64
N MET A 116 -1.29 12.11 -2.09
CA MET A 116 -1.67 13.49 -1.80
C MET A 116 -2.01 14.29 -3.06
N THR A 117 -1.47 13.87 -4.21
CA THR A 117 -1.77 14.45 -5.53
C THR A 117 -3.27 14.45 -5.86
N LEU A 118 -4.01 13.44 -5.39
CA LEU A 118 -5.47 13.38 -5.57
C LEU A 118 -6.22 14.49 -4.81
N TRP A 119 -5.62 15.09 -3.77
CA TRP A 119 -6.26 16.13 -2.93
C TRP A 119 -5.77 17.54 -3.20
N TYR A 120 -4.46 17.76 -3.39
CA TYR A 120 -3.90 19.12 -3.45
C TYR A 120 -3.91 19.72 -4.85
N SER A 121 -3.86 18.88 -5.88
CA SER A 121 -3.93 19.36 -7.27
C SER A 121 -5.08 18.67 -7.99
N PRO A 122 -6.35 19.02 -7.72
CA PRO A 122 -7.50 18.44 -8.42
C PRO A 122 -7.47 18.72 -9.94
N GLU A 123 -6.82 19.80 -10.36
CA GLU A 123 -6.65 20.16 -11.78
C GLU A 123 -5.47 19.41 -12.42
N GLN A 124 -4.30 19.37 -11.79
CA GLN A 124 -3.18 18.54 -12.29
C GLN A 124 -3.48 17.05 -12.19
N SER A 125 -4.23 16.59 -11.19
CA SER A 125 -4.71 15.21 -11.15
C SER A 125 -5.71 14.93 -12.27
N GLN A 126 -6.48 15.88 -12.80
CA GLN A 126 -7.27 15.59 -14.00
C GLN A 126 -6.37 15.35 -15.22
N ASP A 127 -5.26 16.06 -15.35
CA ASP A 127 -4.31 15.88 -16.46
C ASP A 127 -3.30 14.72 -16.25
N ASP A 128 -2.87 14.48 -15.01
CA ASP A 128 -1.90 13.45 -14.59
C ASP A 128 -2.53 12.14 -14.09
N VAL A 129 -3.83 12.11 -13.76
CA VAL A 129 -4.56 10.87 -13.47
C VAL A 129 -5.11 10.30 -14.76
N LEU A 130 -5.89 11.05 -15.56
CA LEU A 130 -6.20 10.66 -16.93
C LEU A 130 -7.09 11.68 -17.68
N PRO A 131 -6.81 12.00 -18.94
CA PRO A 131 -7.81 12.59 -19.83
C PRO A 131 -8.96 11.58 -20.07
N GLY A 132 -10.20 11.94 -19.73
CA GLY A 132 -11.40 11.25 -20.23
C GLY A 132 -12.44 10.78 -19.21
N TYR A 133 -12.19 10.86 -17.90
CA TYR A 133 -13.18 10.46 -16.88
C TYR A 133 -13.53 11.60 -15.92
N PRO A 134 -14.55 12.44 -16.24
CA PRO A 134 -15.00 13.47 -15.32
C PRO A 134 -15.47 12.84 -14.00
N GLY A 135 -14.96 13.35 -12.89
CA GLY A 135 -15.32 12.87 -11.55
C GLY A 135 -14.47 11.70 -11.02
N LEU A 136 -13.53 11.15 -11.80
CA LEU A 136 -12.67 10.04 -11.34
C LEU A 136 -11.88 10.42 -10.07
N GLY A 137 -11.27 11.60 -10.03
CA GLY A 137 -10.56 12.07 -8.83
C GLY A 137 -11.47 12.22 -7.61
N PHE A 138 -12.76 12.54 -7.78
CA PHE A 138 -13.72 12.54 -6.67
C PHE A 138 -14.04 11.12 -6.19
N TYR A 139 -14.33 10.21 -7.13
CA TYR A 139 -14.54 8.80 -6.82
C TYR A 139 -13.35 8.20 -6.05
N LEU A 140 -12.12 8.40 -6.53
CA LEU A 140 -10.92 7.87 -5.88
C LEU A 140 -10.68 8.47 -4.50
N ARG A 141 -10.96 9.77 -4.30
CA ARG A 141 -10.88 10.40 -2.96
C ARG A 141 -11.88 9.79 -1.98
N LEU A 142 -13.13 9.59 -2.42
CA LEU A 142 -14.16 8.96 -1.58
C LEU A 142 -13.78 7.52 -1.26
N TRP A 143 -13.40 6.75 -2.27
CA TRP A 143 -12.97 5.37 -2.07
C TRP A 143 -11.79 5.28 -1.12
N SER A 144 -10.76 6.12 -1.30
CA SER A 144 -9.58 6.14 -0.43
C SER A 144 -9.92 6.54 1.01
N MET A 145 -10.85 7.47 1.19
CA MET A 145 -11.36 7.82 2.53
C MET A 145 -12.07 6.63 3.20
N VAL A 146 -12.97 5.95 2.48
CA VAL A 146 -13.68 4.78 3.00
C VAL A 146 -12.71 3.63 3.30
N ALA A 147 -11.77 3.37 2.39
CA ALA A 147 -10.72 2.37 2.55
C ALA A 147 -9.86 2.64 3.80
N SER A 148 -9.55 3.91 4.09
CA SER A 148 -8.73 4.28 5.24
C SER A 148 -9.32 3.87 6.60
N HIS A 149 -10.64 3.71 6.69
CA HIS A 149 -11.30 3.25 7.92
C HIS A 149 -11.08 1.76 8.20
N ARG A 150 -10.69 0.97 7.19
CA ARG A 150 -10.41 -0.47 7.32
C ARG A 150 -8.98 -0.75 7.81
N VAL A 151 -8.11 0.26 7.78
CA VAL A 151 -6.71 0.16 8.21
C VAL A 151 -6.63 0.27 9.73
N ASP A 152 -5.97 -0.70 10.37
CA ASP A 152 -5.78 -0.71 11.81
C ASP A 152 -4.72 0.32 12.23
N TYR A 153 -3.55 0.30 11.58
CA TYR A 153 -2.44 1.21 11.89
C TYR A 153 -1.87 1.86 10.63
N PHE A 154 -1.61 3.16 10.73
CA PHE A 154 -0.91 3.90 9.69
C PHE A 154 0.54 4.17 10.07
N LEU A 155 1.43 4.04 9.09
CA LEU A 155 2.78 4.58 9.09
C LEU A 155 2.91 5.57 7.93
N SER A 156 3.53 6.71 8.17
CA SER A 156 3.68 7.76 7.15
C SER A 156 5.08 7.76 6.57
N GLY A 157 5.22 7.92 5.25
CA GLY A 157 6.53 8.10 4.62
C GLY A 157 7.15 9.50 4.80
N SER A 158 6.38 10.48 5.30
CA SER A 158 6.86 11.82 5.65
C SER A 158 5.92 12.53 6.63
N GLU A 159 6.38 13.60 7.26
CA GLU A 159 5.53 14.47 8.11
C GLU A 159 4.36 15.10 7.34
N ALA A 160 4.55 15.39 6.05
CA ALA A 160 3.47 15.89 5.21
C ALA A 160 2.36 14.84 5.03
N VAL A 161 2.74 13.57 4.90
CA VAL A 161 1.78 12.44 4.86
C VAL A 161 1.10 12.25 6.21
N ALA A 162 1.83 12.38 7.33
CA ALA A 162 1.23 12.34 8.67
C ALA A 162 0.12 13.40 8.82
N GLY A 163 0.39 14.63 8.37
CA GLY A 163 -0.59 15.71 8.32
C GLY A 163 -1.77 15.39 7.39
N HIS A 164 -1.53 14.75 6.25
CA HIS A 164 -2.58 14.30 5.33
C HIS A 164 -3.51 13.26 5.99
N ILE A 165 -2.96 12.23 6.62
CA ILE A 165 -3.72 11.18 7.32
C ILE A 165 -4.60 11.80 8.40
N ARG A 166 -4.04 12.70 9.23
CA ARG A 166 -4.80 13.38 10.29
C ARG A 166 -5.91 14.27 9.74
N LYS A 167 -5.64 14.99 8.64
CA LYS A 167 -6.60 15.94 8.06
C LYS A 167 -7.74 15.26 7.31
N TYR A 168 -7.42 14.30 6.44
CA TYR A 168 -8.40 13.72 5.51
C TYR A 168 -8.94 12.38 5.97
N TYR A 169 -8.12 11.51 6.55
CA TYR A 169 -8.57 10.20 7.03
C TYR A 169 -9.06 10.24 8.48
N ARG A 170 -8.75 11.32 9.23
CA ARG A 170 -9.11 11.47 10.64
C ARG A 170 -8.56 10.32 11.50
N ARG A 171 -7.35 9.88 11.18
CA ARG A 171 -6.60 8.83 11.86
C ARG A 171 -5.27 9.38 12.36
N GLU A 172 -4.67 8.71 13.34
CA GLU A 172 -3.31 9.00 13.78
C GLU A 172 -2.31 8.04 13.13
N THR A 173 -1.11 8.54 12.91
CA THR A 173 0.04 7.74 12.45
C THR A 173 0.82 7.24 13.65
N GLN A 174 1.35 6.01 13.57
CA GLN A 174 2.25 5.44 14.57
C GLN A 174 3.68 5.99 14.44
N GLY A 175 3.99 6.65 13.32
CA GLY A 175 5.21 7.40 13.15
C GLY A 175 5.62 7.58 11.69
N CYS A 176 6.67 8.38 11.50
CA CYS A 176 7.27 8.62 10.20
C CYS A 176 8.41 7.62 9.94
N ILE A 177 8.34 6.90 8.83
CA ILE A 177 9.42 6.00 8.42
C ILE A 177 10.56 6.83 7.85
N ASP A 178 11.73 6.67 8.46
CA ASP A 178 13.01 7.00 7.86
C ASP A 178 13.49 5.78 7.06
N PHE A 179 13.62 5.98 5.75
CA PHE A 179 14.11 4.96 4.81
C PHE A 179 15.65 4.91 4.75
N SER A 180 16.35 5.56 5.68
CA SER A 180 17.77 5.27 5.94
C SER A 180 17.96 3.77 6.24
N MET A 181 19.14 3.22 5.94
CA MET A 181 19.41 1.79 6.15
C MET A 181 20.15 1.59 7.49
N PRO A 182 19.60 0.81 8.45
CA PRO A 182 18.32 0.09 8.41
C PRO A 182 17.10 1.00 8.60
N PRO A 183 15.94 0.66 8.03
CA PRO A 183 14.72 1.46 8.13
C PRO A 183 14.29 1.61 9.59
N GLN A 184 14.00 2.84 9.99
CA GLN A 184 13.65 3.15 11.37
C GLN A 184 12.46 4.09 11.43
N VAL A 185 11.71 4.03 12.52
CA VAL A 185 10.77 5.09 12.90
C VAL A 185 11.23 5.58 14.25
N SER A 186 11.60 6.85 14.32
CA SER A 186 12.08 7.48 15.56
C SER A 186 13.21 6.69 16.26
N GLY A 187 14.14 6.12 15.47
CA GLY A 187 15.28 5.33 15.99
C GLY A 187 14.98 3.86 16.32
N THR A 188 13.73 3.41 16.18
CA THR A 188 13.37 2.00 16.41
C THR A 188 13.31 1.25 15.07
N PRO A 189 13.92 0.04 14.96
CA PRO A 189 13.86 -0.75 13.73
C PRO A 189 12.43 -1.04 13.29
N LEU A 190 12.15 -0.89 11.99
CA LEU A 190 10.81 -1.08 11.42
C LEU A 190 10.20 -2.45 11.79
N ARG A 191 11.00 -3.51 11.81
CA ARG A 191 10.56 -4.86 12.23
C ARG A 191 9.97 -4.88 13.64
N SER A 192 10.67 -4.28 14.59
CA SER A 192 10.25 -4.26 16.01
C SER A 192 8.91 -3.55 16.17
N ILE A 193 8.71 -2.47 15.41
CA ILE A 193 7.45 -1.71 15.42
C ILE A 193 6.32 -2.56 14.84
N LEU A 194 6.54 -3.19 13.69
CA LEU A 194 5.51 -4.04 13.08
C LEU A 194 5.11 -5.21 13.98
N GLU A 195 6.09 -5.84 14.65
CA GLU A 195 5.84 -6.89 15.65
C GLU A 195 5.09 -6.35 16.87
N THR A 196 5.44 -5.15 17.35
CA THR A 196 4.76 -4.48 18.46
C THR A 196 3.30 -4.15 18.10
N LEU A 197 3.06 -3.56 16.93
CA LEU A 197 1.71 -3.26 16.43
C LEU A 197 0.88 -4.53 16.28
N PHE A 198 1.46 -5.59 15.70
CA PHE A 198 0.79 -6.88 15.58
C PHE A 198 0.43 -7.47 16.96
N SER A 199 1.36 -7.47 17.92
CA SER A 199 1.09 -7.97 19.28
C SER A 199 0.00 -7.14 20.00
N THR A 200 0.01 -5.82 19.81
CA THR A 200 -1.00 -4.91 20.35
C THR A 200 -2.37 -5.20 19.77
N TYR A 201 -2.44 -5.41 18.45
CA TYR A 201 -3.67 -5.78 17.77
C TYR A 201 -4.25 -7.10 18.30
N ARG A 202 -3.41 -8.14 18.41
CA ARG A 202 -3.84 -9.45 18.91
C ARG A 202 -4.30 -9.43 20.36
N ALA A 203 -3.77 -8.53 21.17
CA ALA A 203 -4.25 -8.34 22.54
C ALA A 203 -5.64 -7.68 22.60
N GLN A 204 -5.98 -6.84 21.61
CA GLN A 204 -7.28 -6.15 21.52
C GLN A 204 -8.35 -7.00 20.83
N THR A 205 -7.94 -7.89 19.93
CA THR A 205 -8.82 -8.77 19.15
C THR A 205 -8.44 -10.24 19.41
N PRO A 206 -8.79 -10.81 20.58
CA PRO A 206 -8.54 -12.22 20.85
C PRO A 206 -9.31 -13.08 19.87
N VAL A 207 -8.59 -13.95 19.15
CA VAL A 207 -9.21 -14.92 18.24
C VAL A 207 -9.93 -15.95 19.12
N SER A 208 -11.26 -15.96 19.00
CA SER A 208 -12.16 -16.90 19.69
C SER A 208 -11.97 -18.33 19.23
#